data_AF-L8FUE1-F1
#
_entry.id   AF-L8FUE1-F1
#
_cell.length_a   1.000
_cell.length_b   1.000
_cell.length_c   1.000
_cell.angle_alpha   90.00
_cell.angle_beta   90.00
_cell.angle_gamma   90.00
#
_symmetry.space_group_name_H-M   'P 1'
#
loop_
_entity.id
_entity.type
_entity.pdbx_description
1 polymer ?
#
loop_
_entity_poly.entity_id
_entity_poly.type
_entity_poly.pdbx_seq_one_letter_code
_entity_poly.pdbx_strand_id
1 'polypeptide(L)'
;MSAFNDVNEPDMDKIPKSIEEYRAIYTKLIKDPESFWVGKARKLLDWYQDFKTIRTGNFRDGDNAWFQKGRLNASYNCSDRHAIQDPNKVAVVFEADEVGNGRKITCSQLLHDTSRLSYVLKDLGVKKGDIVCIYLPNIYEVLVEMLACSLELYTMVFMGFSATAFEPGTNTLFTFSCAALYSLITHSIIPTNISP
;
A
#
# COMPACT_ATOMS: atom_id res chain seq x y z
N MET A 1 5.18 -36.66 5.48
CA MET A 1 6.62 -36.85 5.78
C MET A 1 7.09 -35.55 6.41
N SER A 2 6.97 -35.45 7.73
CA SER A 2 7.29 -34.25 8.51
C SER A 2 8.80 -34.11 8.60
N ALA A 3 9.36 -33.10 7.90
CA ALA A 3 10.73 -32.71 8.13
C ALA A 3 10.84 -32.10 9.53
N PHE A 4 11.78 -32.63 10.29
CA PHE A 4 12.19 -32.25 11.62
C PHE A 4 12.36 -30.73 11.72
N ASN A 5 11.54 -30.08 12.55
CA ASN A 5 11.91 -28.78 13.10
C ASN A 5 12.97 -29.05 14.17
N ASP A 6 14.23 -28.75 13.87
CA ASP A 6 15.26 -28.67 14.91
C ASP A 6 14.80 -27.64 15.95
N VAL A 7 14.64 -28.10 17.19
CA VAL A 7 14.07 -27.34 18.32
C VAL A 7 14.91 -26.11 18.71
N ASN A 8 16.09 -25.95 18.09
CA ASN A 8 17.08 -24.91 18.38
C ASN A 8 17.31 -23.89 17.24
N GLU A 9 16.60 -24.00 16.10
CA GLU A 9 16.65 -22.92 15.12
C GLU A 9 15.64 -21.83 15.48
N PRO A 10 16.05 -20.54 15.52
CA PRO A 10 15.13 -19.45 15.77
C PRO A 10 14.04 -19.46 14.70
N ASP A 11 12.77 -19.43 15.12
CA ASP A 11 11.63 -19.30 14.22
C ASP A 11 11.68 -17.92 13.58
N MET A 12 12.25 -17.88 12.37
CA MET A 12 12.59 -16.66 11.64
C MET A 12 11.37 -15.78 11.38
N ASP A 13 10.15 -16.30 11.54
CA ASP A 13 8.88 -15.64 11.24
C ASP A 13 8.15 -15.10 12.46
N LYS A 14 8.66 -15.33 13.67
CA LYS A 14 8.13 -14.75 14.90
C LYS A 14 8.95 -13.55 15.33
N ILE A 15 8.30 -12.65 16.06
CA ILE A 15 8.97 -11.55 16.74
C ILE A 15 9.96 -12.18 17.74
N PRO A 16 11.26 -11.84 17.69
CA PRO A 16 12.24 -12.41 18.60
C PRO A 16 11.85 -12.09 20.05
N LYS A 17 11.83 -13.11 20.89
CA LYS A 17 11.42 -13.00 22.30
C LYS A 17 12.58 -12.66 23.22
N SER A 18 13.81 -12.77 22.74
CA SER A 18 15.02 -12.36 23.46
C SER A 18 16.06 -11.72 22.54
N ILE A 19 17.06 -11.08 23.16
CA ILE A 19 18.16 -10.45 22.42
C ILE A 19 19.05 -11.51 21.75
N GLU A 20 19.17 -12.70 22.33
CA GLU A 20 19.91 -13.84 21.76
C GLU A 20 19.25 -14.34 20.48
N GLU A 21 17.93 -14.49 20.49
CA GLU A 21 17.15 -14.89 19.31
C GLU A 21 17.26 -13.84 18.20
N TYR A 22 17.14 -12.55 18.54
CA TYR A 22 17.38 -11.45 17.60
C TYR A 22 18.79 -11.50 17.00
N ARG A 23 19.83 -11.70 17.83
CA ARG A 23 21.23 -11.79 17.37
C ARG A 23 21.43 -12.98 16.44
N ALA A 24 20.79 -14.11 16.70
CA ALA A 24 20.85 -15.28 15.82
C ALA A 24 20.23 -14.98 14.44
N ILE A 25 19.03 -14.39 14.42
CA ILE A 25 18.35 -13.95 13.19
C ILE A 25 19.23 -12.95 12.42
N TYR A 26 19.77 -11.95 13.12
CA TYR A 26 20.61 -10.91 12.54
C TYR A 26 21.92 -11.47 11.96
N THR A 27 22.54 -12.42 12.66
CA THR A 27 23.76 -13.09 12.19
C THR A 27 23.49 -13.84 10.89
N LYS A 28 22.31 -14.48 10.75
CA LYS A 28 21.90 -15.16 9.51
C LYS A 28 21.67 -14.18 8.37
N LEU A 29 21.01 -13.05 8.64
CA LEU A 29 20.81 -11.96 7.67
C LEU A 29 22.14 -11.42 7.11
N ILE A 30 23.16 -11.24 7.95
CA ILE A 30 24.47 -10.75 7.48
C ILE A 30 25.20 -11.82 6.66
N LYS A 31 25.16 -13.08 7.11
CA LYS A 31 25.91 -14.18 6.47
C LYS A 31 25.34 -14.57 5.11
N ASP A 32 24.02 -14.59 5.00
CA ASP A 32 23.31 -14.95 3.76
C ASP A 32 22.05 -14.08 3.58
N PRO A 33 22.24 -12.81 3.16
CA PRO A 33 21.12 -11.88 2.99
C PRO A 33 20.18 -12.33 1.86
N GLU A 34 20.70 -12.96 0.82
CA GLU A 34 19.91 -13.35 -0.35
C GLU A 34 18.89 -14.42 0.01
N SER A 35 19.33 -15.55 0.61
CA SER A 35 18.39 -16.60 1.01
C SER A 35 17.40 -16.11 2.05
N PHE A 36 17.83 -15.23 2.97
CA PHE A 36 16.95 -14.61 3.96
C PHE A 36 15.83 -13.81 3.30
N TRP A 37 16.16 -12.87 2.40
CA TRP A 37 15.17 -12.02 1.77
C TRP A 37 14.27 -12.76 0.77
N VAL A 38 14.78 -13.80 0.10
CA VAL A 38 13.94 -14.67 -0.75
C VAL A 38 12.84 -15.33 0.05
N GLY A 39 13.19 -15.94 1.19
CA GLY A 39 12.22 -16.60 2.06
C GLY A 39 11.15 -15.63 2.54
N LYS A 40 11.56 -14.42 2.95
CA LYS A 40 10.64 -13.37 3.38
C LYS A 40 9.74 -12.85 2.26
N ALA A 41 10.31 -12.52 1.10
CA ALA A 41 9.58 -11.95 -0.02
C ALA A 41 8.49 -12.90 -0.55
N ARG A 42 8.78 -14.19 -0.68
CA ARG A 42 7.80 -15.20 -1.14
C ARG A 42 6.75 -15.56 -0.08
N LYS A 43 7.06 -15.36 1.20
CA LYS A 43 6.13 -15.67 2.30
C LYS A 43 5.17 -14.51 2.61
N LEU A 44 5.67 -13.27 2.57
CA LEU A 44 4.93 -12.09 3.04
C LEU A 44 4.16 -11.38 1.92
N LEU A 45 4.61 -11.53 0.67
CA LEU A 45 4.01 -10.89 -0.49
C LEU A 45 3.51 -11.94 -1.48
N ASP A 46 2.37 -11.63 -2.07
CA ASP A 46 1.76 -12.38 -3.15
C ASP A 46 2.27 -11.80 -4.48
N TRP A 47 2.92 -12.66 -5.26
CA TRP A 47 3.51 -12.32 -6.55
C TRP A 47 2.65 -12.90 -7.66
N TYR A 48 2.30 -12.09 -8.66
CA TYR A 48 1.72 -12.57 -9.91
C TYR A 48 2.75 -13.31 -10.76
N GLN A 49 3.98 -12.80 -10.75
CA GLN A 49 5.13 -13.41 -11.41
C GLN A 49 6.28 -13.44 -10.41
N ASP A 50 6.80 -14.64 -10.14
CA ASP A 50 7.94 -14.81 -9.24
C ASP A 50 9.20 -14.17 -9.83
N PHE A 51 10.09 -13.72 -8.95
CA PHE A 51 11.36 -13.10 -9.32
C PHE A 51 12.45 -14.17 -9.48
N LYS A 52 13.43 -13.89 -10.34
CA LYS A 52 14.60 -14.77 -10.55
C LYS A 52 15.88 -14.20 -9.93
N THR A 53 15.99 -12.88 -9.90
CA THR A 53 17.19 -12.19 -9.42
C THR A 53 16.81 -11.36 -8.20
N ILE A 54 17.51 -11.63 -7.09
CA ILE A 54 17.12 -11.14 -5.76
C ILE A 54 17.58 -9.71 -5.56
N ARG A 55 18.87 -9.45 -5.86
CA ARG A 55 19.49 -8.15 -5.74
C ARG A 55 20.55 -7.98 -6.83
N THR A 56 20.63 -6.80 -7.42
CA THR A 56 21.73 -6.37 -8.29
C THR A 56 22.12 -4.94 -7.97
N GLY A 57 23.26 -4.53 -8.52
CA GLY A 57 23.73 -3.16 -8.42
C GLY A 57 24.44 -2.87 -7.11
N ASN A 58 24.86 -1.62 -6.97
CA ASN A 58 25.59 -1.15 -5.81
C ASN A 58 25.34 0.35 -5.56
N PHE A 59 25.77 0.83 -4.39
CA PHE A 59 25.58 2.23 -4.00
C PHE A 59 26.44 3.24 -4.76
N ARG A 60 27.56 2.81 -5.37
CA ARG A 60 28.46 3.71 -6.11
C ARG A 60 27.83 4.13 -7.44
N ASP A 61 27.20 3.18 -8.12
CA ASP A 61 26.60 3.39 -9.44
C ASP A 61 25.11 3.78 -9.36
N GLY A 62 24.49 3.64 -8.17
CA GLY A 62 23.09 4.01 -7.95
C GLY A 62 22.07 3.09 -8.62
N ASP A 63 22.50 1.90 -9.04
CA ASP A 63 21.72 0.93 -9.84
C ASP A 63 21.12 -0.21 -8.99
N ASN A 64 20.93 0.02 -7.69
CA ASN A 64 20.39 -0.97 -6.76
C ASN A 64 18.97 -1.38 -7.19
N ALA A 65 18.79 -2.68 -7.44
CA ALA A 65 17.49 -3.23 -7.79
C ALA A 65 17.24 -4.53 -7.02
N TRP A 66 15.98 -4.73 -6.62
CA TRP A 66 15.54 -5.89 -5.85
C TRP A 66 14.42 -6.63 -6.58
N PHE A 67 14.41 -7.96 -6.46
CA PHE A 67 13.38 -8.85 -7.00
C PHE A 67 13.07 -8.62 -8.49
N GLN A 68 14.12 -8.45 -9.29
CA GLN A 68 13.96 -8.16 -10.71
C GLN A 68 13.17 -9.26 -11.43
N LYS A 69 12.36 -8.81 -12.40
CA LYS A 69 11.39 -9.62 -13.16
C LYS A 69 10.21 -10.14 -12.32
N GLY A 70 10.21 -9.92 -11.00
CA GLY A 70 9.04 -10.13 -10.17
C GLY A 70 7.94 -9.11 -10.50
N ARG A 71 6.69 -9.55 -10.49
CA ARG A 71 5.52 -8.67 -10.65
C ARG A 71 4.56 -8.89 -9.50
N LEU A 72 4.19 -7.80 -8.84
CA LEU A 72 3.15 -7.74 -7.82
C LEU A 72 2.35 -6.46 -7.99
N ASN A 73 1.24 -6.36 -7.27
CA ASN A 73 0.51 -5.10 -7.09
C ASN A 73 0.35 -4.82 -5.59
N ALA A 74 0.54 -3.56 -5.19
CA ALA A 74 0.46 -3.17 -3.79
C ALA A 74 -0.98 -3.26 -3.26
N SER A 75 -1.99 -2.81 -4.02
CA SER A 75 -3.40 -2.90 -3.59
C SER A 75 -3.87 -4.33 -3.40
N TYR A 76 -3.47 -5.23 -4.29
CA TYR A 76 -3.78 -6.65 -4.14
C TYR A 76 -3.22 -7.21 -2.81
N ASN A 77 -1.98 -6.86 -2.49
CA ASN A 77 -1.32 -7.29 -1.25
C ASN A 77 -1.90 -6.62 0.02
N CYS A 78 -2.40 -5.40 -0.09
CA CYS A 78 -2.90 -4.61 1.04
C CYS A 78 -4.41 -4.77 1.29
N SER A 79 -5.19 -5.06 0.26
CA SER A 79 -6.66 -5.09 0.31
C SER A 79 -7.22 -6.41 -0.21
N ASP A 80 -7.02 -6.71 -1.50
CA ASP A 80 -7.75 -7.78 -2.20
C ASP A 80 -7.55 -9.15 -1.56
N ARG A 81 -6.30 -9.57 -1.31
CA ARG A 81 -6.02 -10.89 -0.71
C ARG A 81 -6.64 -11.05 0.68
N HIS A 82 -6.74 -9.96 1.43
CA HIS A 82 -7.35 -9.95 2.76
C HIS A 82 -8.87 -9.96 2.68
N ALA A 83 -9.46 -9.24 1.73
CA ALA A 83 -10.89 -9.28 1.45
C ALA A 83 -11.35 -10.66 0.95
N ILE A 84 -10.53 -11.35 0.15
CA ILE A 84 -10.80 -12.72 -0.29
C ILE A 84 -10.78 -13.69 0.89
N GLN A 85 -9.85 -13.52 1.84
CA GLN A 85 -9.72 -14.40 3.00
C GLN A 85 -10.81 -14.17 4.05
N ASP A 86 -11.04 -12.92 4.42
CA ASP A 86 -12.07 -12.53 5.39
C ASP A 86 -12.64 -11.14 5.04
N PRO A 87 -13.75 -11.08 4.28
CA PRO A 87 -14.32 -9.82 3.81
C PRO A 87 -14.86 -8.94 4.94
N ASN A 88 -15.24 -9.54 6.09
CA ASN A 88 -15.84 -8.85 7.22
C ASN A 88 -14.80 -8.35 8.24
N LYS A 89 -13.54 -8.77 8.08
CA LYS A 89 -12.44 -8.28 8.91
C LYS A 89 -12.33 -6.77 8.80
N VAL A 90 -12.18 -6.09 9.94
CA VAL A 90 -11.91 -4.65 9.97
C VAL A 90 -10.51 -4.40 9.43
N ALA A 91 -10.41 -3.66 8.33
CA ALA A 91 -9.16 -3.24 7.71
C ALA A 91 -8.66 -1.91 8.29
N VAL A 92 -9.59 -0.96 8.49
CA VAL A 92 -9.28 0.39 8.95
C VAL A 92 -10.21 0.77 10.07
N VAL A 93 -9.63 1.32 11.14
CA VAL A 93 -10.36 2.03 12.19
C VAL A 93 -10.07 3.51 11.96
N PHE A 94 -11.04 4.20 11.35
CA PHE A 94 -10.97 5.62 11.09
C PHE A 94 -11.57 6.37 12.27
N GLU A 95 -10.81 7.31 12.84
CA GLU A 95 -11.31 8.22 13.86
C GLU A 95 -11.45 9.60 13.22
N ALA A 96 -12.66 10.16 13.27
CA ALA A 96 -12.92 11.49 12.77
C ALA A 96 -12.49 12.55 13.80
N ASP A 97 -12.33 13.80 13.36
CA ASP A 97 -12.02 14.92 14.26
C ASP A 97 -13.11 15.12 15.32
N GLU A 98 -14.38 14.91 14.95
CA GLU A 98 -15.50 14.94 15.88
C GLU A 98 -15.65 13.59 16.61
N VAL A 99 -15.68 13.67 17.95
CA VAL A 99 -15.82 12.50 18.81
C VAL A 99 -17.11 11.74 18.50
N GLY A 100 -16.99 10.45 18.26
CA GLY A 100 -18.12 9.56 17.98
C GLY A 100 -18.47 9.42 16.49
N ASN A 101 -17.84 10.20 15.61
CA ASN A 101 -18.03 10.08 14.15
C ASN A 101 -17.03 9.13 13.47
N GLY A 102 -16.25 8.38 14.26
CA GLY A 102 -15.36 7.33 13.78
C GLY A 102 -16.09 6.18 13.08
N ARG A 103 -15.38 5.47 12.21
CA ARG A 103 -15.91 4.37 11.38
C ARG A 103 -14.96 3.19 11.39
N LYS A 104 -15.52 1.98 11.36
CA LYS A 104 -14.78 0.75 11.09
C LYS A 104 -15.07 0.31 9.66
N ILE A 105 -14.02 0.26 8.85
CA ILE A 105 -14.11 -0.12 7.45
C ILE A 105 -13.62 -1.56 7.32
N THR A 106 -14.44 -2.42 6.72
CA THR A 106 -14.09 -3.82 6.48
C THR A 106 -13.21 -3.98 5.25
N CYS A 107 -12.52 -5.11 5.12
CA CYS A 107 -11.73 -5.43 3.94
C CYS A 107 -12.58 -5.39 2.66
N SER A 108 -13.83 -5.87 2.71
CA SER A 108 -14.75 -5.80 1.56
C SER A 108 -15.10 -4.36 1.18
N GLN A 109 -15.33 -3.49 2.16
CA GLN A 109 -15.65 -2.08 1.89
C GLN A 109 -14.44 -1.35 1.29
N LEU A 110 -13.25 -1.58 1.85
CA LEU A 110 -12.00 -1.01 1.33
C LEU A 110 -11.75 -1.43 -0.12
N LEU A 111 -11.93 -2.72 -0.43
CA LEU A 111 -11.77 -3.24 -1.79
C LEU A 111 -12.77 -2.61 -2.76
N HIS A 112 -14.04 -2.50 -2.35
CA HIS A 112 -15.10 -1.91 -3.14
C HIS A 112 -14.80 -0.43 -3.48
N ASP A 113 -14.45 0.37 -2.48
CA ASP A 113 -14.20 1.80 -2.66
C ASP A 113 -12.95 2.05 -3.52
N THR A 114 -11.89 1.26 -3.27
CA THR A 114 -10.66 1.29 -4.07
C THR A 114 -10.92 0.94 -5.54
N SER A 115 -11.69 -0.13 -5.77
CA SER A 115 -12.03 -0.58 -7.13
C SER A 115 -12.84 0.47 -7.87
N ARG A 116 -13.83 1.07 -7.18
CA ARG A 116 -14.68 2.11 -7.75
C ARG A 116 -13.87 3.34 -8.15
N LEU A 117 -13.02 3.84 -7.27
CA LEU A 117 -12.18 4.99 -7.58
C LEU A 117 -11.21 4.69 -8.73
N SER A 118 -10.62 3.49 -8.77
CA SER A 118 -9.74 3.08 -9.87
C SER A 118 -10.44 3.14 -11.23
N TYR A 119 -11.75 2.84 -11.28
CA TYR A 119 -12.54 2.92 -12.50
C TYR A 119 -12.79 4.37 -12.90
N VAL A 120 -13.13 5.23 -11.95
CA VAL A 120 -13.29 6.68 -12.19
C VAL A 120 -12.00 7.30 -12.73
N LEU A 121 -10.85 6.98 -12.14
CA LEU A 121 -9.55 7.48 -12.62
C LEU A 121 -9.26 7.04 -14.06
N LYS A 122 -9.59 5.79 -14.42
CA LYS A 122 -9.47 5.29 -15.79
C LYS A 122 -10.39 6.04 -16.76
N ASP A 123 -11.63 6.32 -16.35
CA ASP A 123 -12.60 7.08 -17.15
C ASP A 123 -12.16 8.53 -17.37
N LEU A 124 -11.50 9.13 -16.37
CA LEU A 124 -10.84 10.43 -16.46
C LEU A 124 -9.57 10.41 -17.32
N GLY A 125 -9.17 9.25 -17.85
CA GLY A 125 -8.05 9.11 -18.77
C GLY A 125 -6.68 8.93 -18.14
N VAL A 126 -6.61 8.67 -16.82
CA VAL A 126 -5.36 8.37 -16.12
C VAL A 126 -4.77 7.05 -16.65
N LYS A 127 -3.50 7.08 -17.01
CA LYS A 127 -2.76 5.94 -17.56
C LYS A 127 -1.56 5.59 -16.70
N LYS A 128 -1.08 4.37 -16.90
CA LYS A 128 0.17 3.90 -16.28
C LYS A 128 1.33 4.82 -16.65
N GLY A 129 1.98 5.37 -15.63
CA GLY A 129 3.10 6.31 -15.76
C GLY A 129 2.71 7.77 -15.52
N ASP A 130 1.41 8.07 -15.49
CA ASP A 130 0.93 9.37 -15.02
C ASP A 130 1.19 9.51 -13.51
N ILE A 131 1.38 10.76 -13.08
CA ILE A 131 1.59 11.12 -11.69
C ILE A 131 0.31 11.74 -11.16
N VAL A 132 -0.35 11.08 -10.21
CA VAL A 132 -1.54 11.59 -9.53
C VAL A 132 -1.14 12.33 -8.26
N CYS A 133 -1.58 13.58 -8.12
CA CYS A 133 -1.32 14.38 -6.93
C CYS A 133 -2.49 14.27 -5.95
N ILE A 134 -2.24 13.70 -4.78
CA ILE A 134 -3.20 13.55 -3.68
C ILE A 134 -3.03 14.73 -2.73
N TYR A 135 -4.07 15.56 -2.61
CA TYR A 135 -4.12 16.71 -1.71
C TYR A 135 -5.39 16.67 -0.86
N LEU A 136 -5.36 15.83 0.17
CA LEU A 136 -6.48 15.54 1.04
C LEU A 136 -6.04 15.59 2.52
N PRO A 137 -6.98 15.84 3.46
CA PRO A 137 -6.74 15.72 4.90
C PRO A 137 -6.48 14.27 5.30
N ASN A 138 -6.14 14.03 6.57
CA ASN A 138 -6.02 12.67 7.12
C ASN A 138 -7.40 11.99 7.30
N ILE A 139 -8.00 11.60 6.18
CA ILE A 139 -9.30 10.91 6.11
C ILE A 139 -9.15 9.54 5.46
N TYR A 140 -10.14 8.66 5.66
CA TYR A 140 -10.15 7.31 5.09
C TYR A 140 -9.97 7.30 3.57
N GLU A 141 -10.55 8.28 2.89
CA GLU A 141 -10.52 8.42 1.43
C GLU A 141 -9.08 8.54 0.91
N VAL A 142 -8.14 9.09 1.67
CA VAL A 142 -6.73 9.13 1.28
C VAL A 142 -6.15 7.73 1.06
N LEU A 143 -6.48 6.79 1.94
CA LEU A 143 -6.03 5.42 1.78
C LEU A 143 -6.63 4.80 0.51
N VAL A 144 -7.90 5.09 0.24
CA VAL A 144 -8.59 4.64 -0.98
C VAL A 144 -7.91 5.21 -2.22
N GLU A 145 -7.53 6.50 -2.22
CA GLU A 145 -6.80 7.12 -3.34
C GLU A 145 -5.42 6.49 -3.56
N MET A 146 -4.65 6.29 -2.49
CA MET A 146 -3.33 5.66 -2.57
C MET A 146 -3.39 4.24 -3.14
N LEU A 147 -4.39 3.46 -2.71
CA LEU A 147 -4.59 2.10 -3.22
C LEU A 147 -5.18 2.12 -4.64
N ALA A 148 -6.06 3.06 -4.98
CA ALA A 148 -6.60 3.14 -6.34
C ALA A 148 -5.51 3.48 -7.36
N CYS A 149 -4.54 4.32 -6.97
CA CYS A 149 -3.40 4.73 -7.79
C CYS A 149 -2.20 3.78 -7.70
N SER A 150 -2.32 2.58 -7.12
CA SER A 150 -1.15 1.71 -6.91
C SER A 150 -0.54 1.12 -8.19
N LEU A 151 -1.25 1.25 -9.32
CA LEU A 151 -0.75 0.87 -10.64
C LEU A 151 -0.04 2.05 -11.34
N GLU A 152 -0.20 3.25 -10.80
CA GLU A 152 0.30 4.53 -11.27
C GLU A 152 1.29 5.13 -10.25
N LEU A 153 1.91 6.25 -10.61
CA LEU A 153 2.70 7.01 -9.65
C LEU A 153 1.77 7.98 -8.93
N TYR A 154 1.91 8.09 -7.61
CA TYR A 154 1.22 9.14 -6.87
C TYR A 154 2.22 9.94 -6.03
N THR A 155 1.87 11.21 -5.81
CA THR A 155 2.55 12.08 -4.87
C THR A 155 1.53 12.58 -3.85
N MET A 156 1.89 12.52 -2.58
CA MET A 156 1.04 13.02 -1.50
C MET A 156 1.60 14.35 -1.02
N VAL A 157 0.76 15.38 -1.03
CA VAL A 157 1.12 16.70 -0.50
C VAL A 157 0.38 16.92 0.81
N PHE A 158 1.14 17.27 1.84
CA PHE A 158 0.58 17.58 3.14
C PHE A 158 -0.34 18.79 3.08
N MET A 159 -1.54 18.69 3.67
CA MET A 159 -2.58 19.72 3.56
C MET A 159 -2.23 21.08 4.21
N GLY A 160 -1.15 21.15 4.99
CA GLY A 160 -0.66 22.40 5.59
C GLY A 160 0.20 23.28 4.66
N PHE A 161 0.44 22.87 3.41
CA PHE A 161 1.19 23.69 2.45
C PHE A 161 0.35 24.85 1.89
N SER A 162 0.99 26.00 1.66
CA SER A 162 0.33 27.14 1.02
C SER A 162 0.07 26.88 -0.45
N ALA A 163 -0.94 27.54 -1.03
CA ALA A 163 -1.24 27.46 -2.47
C ALA A 163 -0.03 27.82 -3.35
N THR A 164 0.87 28.68 -2.86
CA THR A 164 2.11 29.07 -3.55
C THR A 164 3.17 27.98 -3.58
N ALA A 165 3.08 26.95 -2.74
CA ALA A 165 3.95 25.78 -2.82
C ALA A 165 3.61 24.88 -4.04
N PHE A 166 2.48 25.14 -4.69
CA PHE A 166 2.00 24.44 -5.87
C PHE A 166 2.25 25.27 -7.14
N GLU A 167 3.51 25.64 -7.42
CA GLU A 167 3.84 26.22 -8.73
C GLU A 167 4.02 25.09 -9.77
N PRO A 168 3.29 25.12 -10.90
CA PRO A 168 3.31 24.06 -11.90
C PRO A 168 4.56 24.20 -12.80
N GLY A 169 5.64 23.51 -12.43
CA GLY A 169 6.91 23.48 -13.19
C GLY A 169 7.26 22.15 -13.87
N THR A 170 6.44 21.11 -13.70
CA THR A 170 6.75 19.74 -14.16
C THR A 170 5.55 19.11 -14.85
N ASN A 171 5.79 18.16 -15.78
CA ASN A 171 4.81 17.35 -16.51
C ASN A 171 3.95 16.44 -15.60
N THR A 172 3.50 16.96 -14.47
CA THR A 172 2.56 16.34 -13.54
C THR A 172 1.18 16.65 -14.09
N LEU A 173 0.46 15.62 -14.53
CA LEU A 173 -0.99 15.74 -14.71
C LEU A 173 -1.57 15.93 -13.30
N PHE A 174 -1.76 17.19 -12.91
CA PHE A 174 -2.46 17.51 -11.67
C PHE A 174 -3.93 17.15 -11.86
N THR A 175 -4.25 15.86 -11.72
CA THR A 175 -5.60 15.47 -11.34
C THR A 175 -5.74 15.91 -9.90
N PHE A 176 -6.09 17.17 -9.71
CA PHE A 176 -6.49 17.67 -8.41
C PHE A 176 -7.68 16.82 -7.96
N SER A 177 -7.45 15.90 -7.03
CA SER A 177 -8.50 15.52 -6.09
C SER A 177 -8.76 16.72 -5.17
N CYS A 178 -9.19 17.82 -5.75
CA CYS A 178 -9.78 18.94 -5.01
C CYS A 178 -11.28 18.65 -4.87
N ALA A 179 -11.94 19.34 -3.96
CA ALA A 179 -13.31 19.11 -3.47
C ALA A 179 -14.40 18.69 -4.51
N ALA A 180 -14.22 18.93 -5.80
CA ALA A 180 -15.07 18.40 -6.88
C ALA A 180 -15.03 16.87 -7.01
N LEU A 181 -13.84 16.24 -6.90
CA LEU A 181 -13.72 14.78 -6.79
C LEU A 181 -14.28 14.31 -5.45
N TYR A 182 -14.08 15.06 -4.36
CA TYR A 182 -14.71 14.76 -3.07
C TYR A 182 -16.24 14.77 -3.16
N SER A 183 -16.89 15.70 -3.89
CA SER A 183 -18.34 15.70 -4.13
C SER A 183 -18.78 14.49 -4.98
N LEU A 184 -18.04 14.16 -6.03
CA LEU A 184 -18.31 12.98 -6.87
C LEU A 184 -18.11 11.68 -6.09
N ILE A 185 -17.09 11.60 -5.24
CA ILE A 185 -16.75 10.48 -4.36
C ILE A 185 -17.76 10.38 -3.22
N THR A 186 -18.15 11.46 -2.56
CA THR A 186 -19.13 11.45 -1.45
C THR A 186 -20.56 11.19 -1.92
N HIS A 187 -21.04 11.79 -3.02
CA HIS A 187 -22.35 11.44 -3.60
C HIS A 187 -22.38 10.02 -4.20
N SER A 188 -21.21 9.48 -4.52
CA SER A 188 -21.05 8.10 -4.95
C SER A 188 -21.00 7.11 -3.79
N ILE A 189 -20.19 7.38 -2.77
CA ILE A 189 -19.78 6.45 -1.69
C ILE A 189 -20.67 6.58 -0.45
N ILE A 190 -21.37 7.70 -0.25
CA ILE A 190 -22.31 7.92 0.85
C ILE A 190 -23.69 8.20 0.24
N PRO A 191 -24.71 7.34 0.43
CA PRO A 191 -26.08 7.73 0.13
C PRO A 191 -26.47 8.82 1.14
N THR A 192 -26.37 10.08 0.73
CA THR A 192 -26.79 11.23 1.52
C THR A 192 -28.30 11.18 1.71
N ASN A 193 -28.74 10.62 2.83
CA ASN A 193 -30.11 10.73 3.31
C ASN A 193 -30.19 11.76 4.45
N ILE A 194 -29.59 12.92 4.22
CA ILE A 194 -29.75 14.08 5.09
C ILE A 194 -30.06 15.27 4.18
N SER A 195 -31.31 15.70 4.24
CA SER A 195 -31.86 16.90 3.62
C SER A 195 -32.35 17.83 4.72
N PRO A 196 -32.61 19.09 4.36
CA PRO A 196 -31.69 20.24 4.33
C PRO A 196 -31.32 20.75 5.73
#